data_AF-A0A1A8ILT9-F1
#
_entry.id   AF-A0A1A8ILT9-F1
#
_cell.length_a   1.000
_cell.length_b   1.000
_cell.length_c   1.000
_cell.angle_alpha   90.00
_cell.angle_beta   90.00
_cell.angle_gamma   90.00
#
_symmetry.space_group_name_H-M   'P 1'
#
loop_
_entity.id
_entity.type
_entity.pdbx_description
1 polymer ?
#
loop_
_entity_poly.entity_id
_entity_poly.type
_entity_poly.pdbx_seq_one_letter_code
_entity_poly.pdbx_strand_id
1 'polypeptide(L)'
;MRKRFVSSSAGEEDTNLWESPHTSESDQPSEEHPYASLLCCHNIQDSLLSSNSNFTGYRGILNWIIILLVLTHAHLFLENFIQHGFLIDVRKVLGHLIEDSCNWPSVNLLLAANLFALLALYLEKTQEKGVLSSTTSHRLHLINLGLLLLLPAVVIGYEPRISTGGAFFSLWFYIILSLKLYSYQETNCWYRQALLEAARVGSVTQTDHNENLTLKDLYYFLCAPTLCYQRDFPRTPKVRINKLLHRLLEM
;
A
#
# COMPACT_ATOMS: atom_id res chain seq x y z
N MET A 1 41.79 -11.32 10.70
CA MET A 1 41.96 -11.14 12.17
C MET A 1 40.58 -10.80 12.73
N ARG A 2 39.89 -11.71 13.43
CA ARG A 2 40.01 -11.96 14.89
C ARG A 2 39.42 -10.74 15.65
N LYS A 3 38.38 -10.77 16.48
CA LYS A 3 37.55 -11.79 17.14
C LYS A 3 36.30 -11.07 17.68
N ARG A 4 35.14 -11.73 17.69
CA ARG A 4 34.07 -11.51 18.69
C ARG A 4 34.56 -12.06 20.05
N PHE A 5 34.37 -11.32 21.13
CA PHE A 5 34.17 -11.81 22.52
C PHE A 5 33.49 -10.65 23.30
N VAL A 6 32.21 -10.80 23.67
CA VAL A 6 31.68 -11.22 24.99
C VAL A 6 31.43 -10.05 25.95
N SER A 7 30.19 -9.94 26.41
CA SER A 7 29.88 -9.54 27.79
C SER A 7 28.63 -10.29 28.26
N SER A 8 28.82 -11.08 29.32
CA SER A 8 27.78 -11.67 30.16
C SER A 8 27.19 -10.62 31.13
N SER A 9 25.92 -10.73 31.49
CA SER A 9 25.49 -11.25 32.81
C SER A 9 24.01 -10.99 33.07
N ALA A 10 23.40 -11.92 33.81
CA ALA A 10 22.23 -11.79 34.71
C ALA A 10 20.91 -11.28 34.08
N GLY A 11 19.76 -11.93 34.21
CA GLY A 11 19.28 -12.80 35.29
C GLY A 11 18.01 -12.15 35.82
N GLU A 12 16.84 -12.66 35.40
CA GLU A 12 15.48 -12.39 35.91
C GLU A 12 14.65 -13.55 35.34
N GLU A 13 14.49 -14.65 36.08
CA GLU A 13 13.34 -14.94 36.95
C GLU A 13 11.99 -14.64 36.27
N ASP A 14 11.42 -15.67 35.63
CA ASP A 14 9.97 -15.79 35.53
C ASP A 14 9.55 -17.23 35.82
N THR A 15 8.95 -17.34 36.99
CA THR A 15 8.18 -18.45 37.54
C THR A 15 7.20 -19.04 36.52
N ASN A 16 7.30 -20.35 36.27
CA ASN A 16 6.12 -21.13 35.89
C ASN A 16 6.17 -22.50 36.55
N LEU A 17 5.24 -22.64 37.50
CA LEU A 17 4.79 -23.88 38.12
C LEU A 17 4.51 -24.95 37.06
N TRP A 18 5.23 -26.07 37.14
CA TRP A 18 4.65 -27.38 36.87
C TRP A 18 5.13 -28.32 37.97
N GLU A 19 4.19 -28.68 38.84
CA GLU A 19 4.35 -29.71 39.86
C GLU A 19 4.82 -31.02 39.21
N SER A 20 5.94 -31.54 39.70
CA SER A 20 6.33 -32.93 39.49
C SER A 20 5.67 -33.77 40.58
N PRO A 21 5.01 -34.90 40.29
CA PRO A 21 4.85 -35.94 41.28
C PRO A 21 6.08 -36.84 41.21
N HIS A 22 6.88 -36.79 42.26
CA HIS A 22 7.87 -37.80 42.58
C HIS A 22 7.21 -39.19 42.61
N THR A 23 7.83 -40.18 41.96
CA THR A 23 7.63 -41.59 42.30
C THR A 23 8.95 -42.33 42.16
N SER A 24 9.56 -42.56 43.33
CA SER A 24 10.25 -43.77 43.81
C SER A 24 11.13 -44.61 42.86
N GLU A 25 12.40 -44.68 43.28
CA GLU A 25 13.24 -45.87 43.45
C GLU A 25 13.75 -46.69 42.24
N SER A 26 15.09 -46.79 42.23
CA SER A 26 15.95 -47.87 41.76
C SER A 26 15.85 -48.31 40.30
N ASP A 27 16.88 -47.99 39.50
CA ASP A 27 17.55 -49.00 38.68
C ASP A 27 18.97 -48.56 38.26
N GLN A 28 19.85 -49.55 38.20
CA GLN A 28 21.31 -49.51 38.00
C GLN A 28 21.76 -48.88 36.67
N PRO A 29 23.05 -48.48 36.52
CA PRO A 29 23.55 -47.98 35.24
C PRO A 29 23.57 -49.12 34.22
N SER A 30 22.65 -49.09 33.25
CA SER A 30 22.71 -49.97 32.09
C SER A 30 23.84 -49.50 31.17
N GLU A 31 24.70 -50.44 30.78
CA GLU A 31 25.80 -50.20 29.84
C GLU A 31 25.27 -49.53 28.56
N GLU A 32 25.74 -48.32 28.27
CA GLU A 32 25.43 -47.61 27.03
C GLU A 32 26.03 -48.37 25.84
N HIS A 33 25.19 -49.09 25.10
CA HIS A 33 25.59 -49.78 23.89
C HIS A 33 26.04 -48.73 22.84
N PRO A 34 27.29 -48.76 22.32
CA PRO A 34 27.91 -47.68 21.53
C PRO A 34 27.29 -47.42 20.14
N TYR A 35 26.20 -48.13 19.81
CA TYR A 35 25.45 -47.99 18.57
C TYR A 35 24.02 -47.47 18.77
N ALA A 36 23.55 -47.27 20.01
CA ALA A 36 22.19 -46.79 20.29
C ALA A 36 21.95 -45.36 19.75
N SER A 37 22.98 -44.51 19.79
CA SER A 37 22.93 -43.14 19.25
C SER A 37 22.86 -43.09 17.72
N LEU A 38 23.34 -44.11 17.01
CA LEU A 38 23.29 -44.21 15.53
C LEU A 38 21.94 -44.74 15.00
N LEU A 39 21.13 -45.37 15.85
CA LEU A 39 19.78 -45.88 15.51
C LEU A 39 18.66 -44.91 15.90
N CYS A 40 18.98 -43.79 16.56
CA CYS A 40 17.99 -42.82 17.00
C CYS A 40 17.47 -42.02 15.80
N CYS A 41 16.32 -42.41 15.27
CA CYS A 41 15.59 -41.71 14.20
C CYS A 41 14.82 -40.48 14.69
N HIS A 42 14.72 -40.28 16.01
CA HIS A 42 14.03 -39.15 16.62
C HIS A 42 15.00 -37.99 16.77
N ASN A 43 14.67 -36.88 16.11
CA ASN A 43 15.35 -35.62 16.31
C ASN A 43 14.48 -34.72 17.20
N ILE A 44 15.11 -33.95 18.10
CA ILE A 44 14.41 -32.94 18.89
C ILE A 44 14.04 -31.81 17.93
N GLN A 45 12.79 -31.81 17.49
CA GLN A 45 12.25 -30.82 16.57
C GLN A 45 10.91 -30.34 17.10
N ASP A 46 10.73 -29.02 17.14
CA ASP A 46 9.46 -28.42 17.52
C ASP A 46 8.38 -28.68 16.45
N SER A 47 7.12 -28.80 16.90
CA SER A 47 5.96 -28.87 16.00
C SER A 47 5.95 -27.71 15.02
N LEU A 48 5.60 -27.96 13.75
CA LEU A 48 5.56 -26.93 12.70
C LEU A 48 4.57 -25.77 12.96
N LEU A 49 3.68 -25.93 13.94
CA LEU A 49 2.72 -24.93 14.39
C LEU A 49 3.09 -24.30 15.74
N SER A 50 4.23 -24.67 16.32
CA SER A 50 4.72 -24.04 17.54
C SER A 50 5.27 -22.65 17.22
N SER A 51 5.12 -21.72 18.16
CA SER A 51 5.64 -20.36 18.04
C SER A 51 7.18 -20.31 17.93
N ASN A 52 7.87 -21.37 18.37
CA ASN A 52 9.33 -21.49 18.28
C ASN A 52 9.80 -22.09 16.94
N SER A 53 8.89 -22.57 16.10
CA SER A 53 9.22 -23.14 14.79
C SER A 53 9.37 -22.06 13.72
N ASN A 54 10.43 -22.14 12.91
CA ASN A 54 10.69 -21.22 11.79
C ASN A 54 9.93 -21.62 10.49
N PHE A 55 8.77 -22.26 10.61
CA PHE A 55 8.02 -22.75 9.46
C PHE A 55 7.14 -21.64 8.85
N THR A 56 7.29 -21.39 7.54
CA THR A 56 6.58 -20.32 6.80
C THR A 56 5.75 -20.83 5.62
N GLY A 57 5.65 -22.16 5.45
CA GLY A 57 5.08 -22.83 4.28
C GLY A 57 3.54 -22.93 4.25
N TYR A 58 2.80 -21.88 4.64
CA TYR A 58 1.33 -21.93 4.77
C TYR A 58 0.54 -21.77 3.46
N ARG A 59 1.20 -21.81 2.29
CA ARG A 59 0.54 -21.66 0.99
C ARG A 59 -0.57 -22.68 0.76
N GLY A 60 -0.43 -23.90 1.29
CA GLY A 60 -1.46 -24.94 1.20
C GLY A 60 -2.75 -24.56 1.94
N ILE A 61 -2.65 -23.89 3.08
CA ILE A 61 -3.81 -23.42 3.85
C ILE A 61 -4.56 -22.33 3.07
N LEU A 62 -3.83 -21.38 2.47
CA LEU A 62 -4.44 -20.32 1.64
C LEU A 62 -5.21 -20.93 0.45
N ASN A 63 -4.59 -21.87 -0.27
CA ASN A 63 -5.26 -22.58 -1.36
C ASN A 63 -6.51 -23.33 -0.88
N TRP A 64 -6.45 -23.96 0.29
CA TRP A 64 -7.60 -24.65 0.88
C TRP A 64 -8.74 -23.68 1.22
N ILE A 65 -8.44 -22.52 1.80
CA ILE A 65 -9.43 -21.46 2.06
C ILE A 65 -10.08 -20.97 0.76
N ILE A 66 -9.29 -20.74 -0.30
CA ILE A 66 -9.83 -20.37 -1.62
C ILE A 66 -10.78 -21.45 -2.15
N ILE A 67 -10.37 -22.72 -2.09
CA ILE A 67 -11.20 -23.84 -2.55
C ILE A 67 -12.50 -23.89 -1.75
N LEU A 68 -12.44 -23.76 -0.43
CA LEU A 68 -13.64 -23.73 0.41
C LEU A 68 -14.55 -22.56 0.07
N LEU A 69 -14.02 -21.35 -0.05
CA LEU A 69 -14.79 -20.15 -0.41
C LEU A 69 -15.52 -20.33 -1.75
N VAL A 70 -14.82 -20.88 -2.74
CA VAL A 70 -15.40 -21.17 -4.06
C VAL A 70 -16.49 -22.25 -3.94
N LEU A 71 -16.22 -23.36 -3.25
CA LEU A 71 -17.20 -24.45 -3.14
C LEU A 71 -18.46 -24.03 -2.38
N THR A 72 -18.34 -23.19 -1.34
CA THR A 72 -19.50 -22.77 -0.55
C THR A 72 -20.30 -21.65 -1.21
N HIS A 73 -19.66 -20.72 -1.94
CA HIS A 73 -20.33 -19.54 -2.48
C HIS A 73 -20.52 -19.54 -4.00
N ALA A 74 -19.88 -20.43 -4.77
CA ALA A 74 -20.02 -20.44 -6.22
C ALA A 74 -21.47 -20.70 -6.68
N HIS A 75 -22.20 -21.57 -5.97
CA HIS A 75 -23.61 -21.81 -6.29
C HIS A 75 -24.44 -20.53 -6.14
N LEU A 76 -24.30 -19.83 -5.00
CA LEU A 76 -25.00 -18.57 -4.76
C LEU A 76 -24.58 -17.48 -5.76
N PHE A 77 -23.30 -17.40 -6.11
CA PHE A 77 -22.82 -16.45 -7.11
C PHE A 77 -23.39 -16.74 -8.49
N LEU A 78 -23.37 -18.00 -8.94
CA LEU A 78 -23.93 -18.42 -10.23
C LEU A 78 -25.44 -18.23 -10.28
N GLU A 79 -26.15 -18.56 -9.20
CA GLU A 79 -27.59 -18.37 -9.12
C GLU A 79 -27.94 -16.87 -9.20
N ASN A 80 -27.23 -16.01 -8.46
CA ASN A 80 -27.39 -14.56 -8.58
C ASN A 80 -27.06 -14.08 -9.99
N PHE A 81 -25.97 -14.57 -10.60
CA PHE A 81 -25.55 -14.19 -11.94
C PHE A 81 -26.55 -14.61 -13.03
N ILE A 82 -27.17 -15.79 -12.91
CA ILE A 82 -28.16 -16.30 -13.86
C ILE A 82 -29.52 -15.61 -13.66
N GLN A 83 -29.96 -15.44 -12.41
CA GLN A 83 -31.27 -14.82 -12.11
C GLN A 83 -31.29 -13.32 -12.37
N HIS A 84 -30.27 -12.60 -11.92
CA HIS A 84 -30.20 -11.14 -11.99
C HIS A 84 -29.43 -10.65 -13.22
N GLY A 85 -28.72 -11.54 -13.92
CA GLY A 85 -27.80 -11.16 -14.99
C GLY A 85 -26.70 -10.21 -14.48
N PHE A 86 -26.07 -9.50 -15.41
CA PHE A 86 -25.29 -8.32 -15.04
C PHE A 86 -26.27 -7.17 -14.78
N LEU A 87 -26.80 -7.09 -13.56
CA LEU A 87 -27.88 -6.15 -13.19
C LEU A 87 -27.51 -4.66 -13.35
N ILE A 88 -26.22 -4.37 -13.54
CA ILE A 88 -25.71 -3.01 -13.76
C ILE A 88 -25.74 -2.71 -15.26
N ASP A 89 -26.82 -2.08 -15.71
CA ASP A 89 -26.88 -1.45 -17.03
C ASP A 89 -25.94 -0.24 -17.09
N VAL A 90 -24.65 -0.48 -17.38
CA VAL A 90 -23.60 0.55 -17.41
C VAL A 90 -23.98 1.71 -18.34
N ARG A 91 -24.67 1.42 -19.46
CA ARG A 91 -25.16 2.46 -20.39
C ARG A 91 -26.25 3.33 -19.78
N LYS A 92 -27.18 2.76 -19.00
CA LYS A 92 -28.24 3.54 -18.33
C LYS A 92 -27.66 4.36 -17.18
N VAL A 93 -26.74 3.79 -16.41
CA VAL A 93 -26.00 4.51 -15.36
C VAL A 93 -25.20 5.67 -15.95
N LEU A 94 -24.50 5.45 -17.07
CA LEU A 94 -23.75 6.50 -17.75
C LEU A 94 -24.66 7.56 -18.38
N GLY A 95 -25.81 7.17 -18.94
CA GLY A 95 -26.82 8.09 -19.46
C GLY A 95 -27.38 8.99 -18.35
N HIS A 96 -27.80 8.40 -17.24
CA HIS A 96 -28.27 9.13 -16.07
C HIS A 96 -27.18 10.03 -15.47
N LEU A 97 -25.93 9.59 -15.50
CA LEU A 97 -24.80 10.40 -15.03
C LEU A 97 -24.56 11.66 -15.88
N ILE A 98 -24.73 11.56 -17.20
CA ILE A 98 -24.52 12.69 -18.13
C ILE A 98 -25.70 13.67 -18.08
N GLU A 99 -26.94 13.15 -18.06
CA GLU A 99 -28.16 13.97 -18.02
C GLU A 99 -28.28 14.74 -16.69
N ASP A 100 -27.93 14.11 -15.57
CA ASP A 100 -28.00 14.67 -14.22
C ASP A 100 -26.61 15.01 -13.65
N SER A 101 -25.70 15.55 -14.48
CA SER A 101 -24.30 15.86 -14.12
C SER A 101 -24.13 16.66 -12.81
N CYS A 102 -25.18 17.35 -12.33
CA CYS A 102 -25.18 18.11 -11.07
C CYS A 102 -25.86 17.40 -9.89
N ASN A 103 -26.52 16.26 -10.06
CA ASN A 103 -27.27 15.60 -8.98
C ASN A 103 -26.42 14.59 -8.20
N TRP A 104 -25.25 14.20 -8.71
CA TRP A 104 -24.35 13.23 -8.07
C TRP A 104 -23.14 13.94 -7.45
N PRO A 105 -23.25 14.42 -6.19
CA PRO A 105 -22.21 15.18 -5.51
C PRO A 105 -20.85 14.48 -5.44
N SER A 106 -20.81 13.14 -5.36
CA SER A 106 -19.56 12.37 -5.35
C SER A 106 -18.78 12.44 -6.66
N VAL A 107 -19.47 12.47 -7.80
CA VAL A 107 -18.83 12.59 -9.11
C VAL A 107 -18.34 14.03 -9.34
N ASN A 108 -19.13 15.01 -8.91
CA ASN A 108 -18.69 16.41 -8.92
C ASN A 108 -17.45 16.63 -8.05
N LEU A 109 -17.40 16.00 -6.88
CA LEU A 109 -16.20 15.97 -6.01
C LEU A 109 -15.00 15.35 -6.75
N LEU A 110 -15.18 14.20 -7.41
CA LEU A 110 -14.09 13.59 -8.19
C LEU A 110 -13.58 14.50 -9.32
N LEU A 111 -14.49 15.20 -10.01
CA LEU A 111 -14.13 16.15 -11.05
C LEU A 111 -13.39 17.36 -10.48
N ALA A 112 -13.88 17.93 -9.36
CA ALA A 112 -13.24 19.02 -8.65
C ALA A 112 -11.82 18.66 -8.17
N ALA A 113 -11.59 17.41 -7.76
CA ALA A 113 -10.28 16.92 -7.34
C ALA A 113 -9.19 17.08 -8.43
N ASN A 114 -9.56 16.92 -9.71
CA ASN A 114 -8.63 17.14 -10.83
C ASN A 114 -8.16 18.60 -10.92
N LEU A 115 -8.99 19.56 -10.53
CA LEU A 115 -8.61 20.98 -10.50
C LEU A 115 -7.47 21.23 -9.51
N PHE A 116 -7.51 20.59 -8.34
CA PHE A 116 -6.44 20.69 -7.33
C PHE A 116 -5.13 20.06 -7.80
N ALA A 117 -5.22 18.95 -8.54
CA ALA A 117 -4.05 18.32 -9.15
C ALA A 117 -3.42 19.21 -10.23
N LEU A 118 -4.25 19.82 -11.09
CA LEU A 118 -3.79 20.79 -12.10
C LEU A 118 -3.21 22.04 -11.45
N LEU A 119 -3.81 22.54 -10.36
CA LEU A 119 -3.31 23.68 -9.61
C LEU A 119 -1.95 23.37 -8.97
N ALA A 120 -1.74 22.17 -8.44
CA ALA A 120 -0.45 21.73 -7.93
C ALA A 120 0.63 21.71 -9.04
N LEU A 121 0.30 21.23 -10.24
CA LEU A 121 1.22 21.26 -11.39
C LEU A 121 1.49 22.68 -11.87
N TYR A 122 0.47 23.55 -11.87
CA TYR A 122 0.64 24.95 -12.23
C TYR A 122 1.60 25.66 -11.27
N LEU A 123 1.41 25.48 -9.96
CA LEU A 123 2.32 26.02 -8.94
C LEU A 123 3.76 25.53 -9.16
N GLU A 124 3.95 24.23 -9.40
CA GLU A 124 5.27 23.66 -9.69
C GLU A 124 5.93 24.30 -10.92
N LYS A 125 5.18 24.45 -12.02
CA LYS A 125 5.67 25.10 -13.24
C LYS A 125 6.01 26.58 -13.04
N THR A 126 5.24 27.31 -12.23
CA THR A 126 5.57 28.71 -11.93
C THR A 126 6.85 28.83 -11.10
N GLN A 127 7.12 27.83 -10.26
CA GLN A 127 8.34 27.79 -9.46
C GLN A 127 9.57 27.40 -10.27
N GLU A 128 9.47 26.49 -11.24
CA GLU A 128 10.56 26.19 -12.19
C GLU A 128 10.98 27.41 -13.02
N LYS A 129 10.02 28.24 -13.41
CA LYS A 129 10.30 29.49 -14.14
C LYS A 129 10.92 30.59 -13.27
N GLY A 130 11.09 30.35 -11.97
CA GLY A 130 11.68 31.31 -11.03
C GLY A 130 10.78 32.52 -10.71
N VAL A 131 9.49 32.47 -11.04
CA VAL A 131 8.56 33.58 -10.82
C VAL A 131 8.15 33.70 -9.34
N LEU A 132 8.11 32.56 -8.63
CA LEU A 132 7.69 32.48 -7.24
C LEU A 132 8.88 32.26 -6.29
N SER A 133 8.87 32.99 -5.17
CA SER A 133 9.77 32.73 -4.03
C SER A 133 9.49 31.37 -3.40
N SER A 134 10.54 30.67 -2.95
CA SER A 134 10.46 29.33 -2.36
C SER A 134 9.51 29.26 -1.15
N THR A 135 9.54 30.27 -0.28
CA THR A 135 8.67 30.32 0.92
C THR A 135 7.21 30.54 0.56
N THR A 136 6.93 31.43 -0.39
CA THR A 136 5.57 31.66 -0.89
C THR A 136 5.02 30.44 -1.60
N SER A 137 5.83 29.76 -2.42
CA SER A 137 5.42 28.53 -3.10
C SER A 137 5.03 27.44 -2.11
N HIS A 138 5.88 27.18 -1.11
CA HIS A 138 5.57 26.18 -0.07
C HIS A 138 4.27 26.51 0.69
N ARG A 139 4.02 27.79 1.00
CA ARG A 139 2.74 28.22 1.61
C ARG A 139 1.55 27.98 0.69
N LEU A 140 1.65 28.30 -0.60
CA LEU A 140 0.58 28.07 -1.57
C LEU A 140 0.29 26.58 -1.76
N HIS A 141 1.33 25.75 -1.78
CA HIS A 141 1.22 24.30 -1.82
C HIS A 141 0.51 23.73 -0.58
N LEU A 142 0.86 24.21 0.62
CA LEU A 142 0.21 23.83 1.88
C LEU A 142 -1.26 24.28 1.91
N ILE A 143 -1.57 25.49 1.42
CA ILE A 143 -2.94 26.00 1.31
C ILE A 143 -3.74 25.15 0.32
N ASN A 144 -3.18 24.82 -0.85
CA ASN A 144 -3.83 23.96 -1.84
C ASN A 144 -4.14 22.57 -1.26
N LEU A 145 -3.20 21.99 -0.50
CA LEU A 145 -3.39 20.70 0.18
C LEU A 145 -4.45 20.78 1.29
N GLY A 146 -4.43 21.84 2.10
CA GLY A 146 -5.44 22.07 3.13
C GLY A 146 -6.84 22.26 2.54
N LEU A 147 -6.97 23.02 1.45
CA LEU A 147 -8.23 23.21 0.74
C LEU A 147 -8.73 21.92 0.10
N LEU A 148 -7.82 21.12 -0.48
CA LEU A 148 -8.15 19.80 -1.02
C LEU A 148 -8.76 18.90 0.07
N LEU A 149 -8.20 18.87 1.28
CA LEU A 149 -8.72 18.04 2.37
C LEU A 149 -10.03 18.60 2.97
N LEU A 150 -10.17 19.93 3.02
CA LEU A 150 -11.34 20.60 3.59
C LEU A 150 -12.58 20.50 2.70
N LEU A 151 -12.42 20.61 1.38
CA LEU A 151 -13.51 20.62 0.41
C LEU A 151 -14.48 19.43 0.56
N PRO A 152 -14.04 18.16 0.54
CA PRO A 152 -14.97 17.03 0.65
C PRO A 152 -15.67 17.01 2.01
N ALA A 153 -15.00 17.39 3.09
CA ALA A 153 -15.61 17.46 4.42
C ALA A 153 -16.73 18.52 4.50
N VAL A 154 -16.48 19.69 3.90
CA VAL A 154 -17.47 20.78 3.82
C VAL A 154 -18.66 20.38 2.95
N VAL A 155 -18.42 19.84 1.75
CA VAL A 155 -19.50 19.45 0.82
C VAL A 155 -20.36 18.34 1.42
N ILE A 156 -19.77 17.36 2.11
CA ILE A 156 -20.52 16.29 2.78
C ILE A 156 -21.31 16.80 3.97
N GLY A 157 -20.80 17.81 4.70
CA GLY A 157 -21.52 18.43 5.81
C GLY A 157 -22.72 19.27 5.38
N TYR A 158 -22.65 19.92 4.23
CA TYR A 158 -23.73 20.77 3.72
C TYR A 158 -24.79 20.01 2.90
N GLU A 159 -24.42 18.92 2.22
CA GLU A 159 -25.33 18.21 1.32
C GLU A 159 -25.83 16.89 1.94
N PRO A 160 -27.08 16.83 2.45
CA PRO A 160 -27.64 15.61 3.07
C PRO A 160 -27.98 14.51 2.06
N ARG A 161 -27.87 14.77 0.75
CA ARG A 161 -28.25 13.84 -0.33
C ARG A 161 -27.18 12.79 -0.65
N ILE A 162 -26.02 12.85 -0.02
CA ILE A 162 -24.89 11.96 -0.31
C ILE A 162 -25.14 10.58 0.28
N SER A 163 -25.08 9.54 -0.55
CA SER A 163 -25.07 8.15 -0.09
C SER A 163 -23.84 7.87 0.79
N THR A 164 -24.01 7.15 1.89
CA THR A 164 -22.92 6.79 2.83
C THR A 164 -21.74 6.14 2.12
N GLY A 165 -21.99 5.27 1.14
CA GLY A 165 -20.93 4.66 0.33
C GLY A 165 -20.18 5.69 -0.51
N GLY A 166 -20.91 6.59 -1.18
CA GLY A 166 -20.32 7.66 -2.00
C GLY A 166 -19.47 8.64 -1.17
N ALA A 167 -19.90 8.97 0.05
CA ALA A 167 -19.12 9.78 0.98
C ALA A 167 -17.80 9.10 1.36
N PHE A 168 -17.85 7.80 1.69
CA PHE A 168 -16.65 7.02 2.02
C PHE A 168 -15.65 6.99 0.86
N PHE A 169 -16.12 6.66 -0.36
CA PHE A 169 -15.26 6.62 -1.54
C PHE A 169 -14.66 7.99 -1.88
N SER A 170 -15.45 9.06 -1.76
CA SER A 170 -14.96 10.42 -2.01
C SER A 170 -13.90 10.82 -1.00
N LEU A 171 -14.12 10.62 0.30
CA LEU A 171 -13.12 10.94 1.33
C LEU A 171 -11.84 10.14 1.14
N TRP A 172 -11.97 8.84 0.89
CA TRP A 172 -10.84 7.95 0.63
C TRP A 172 -10.01 8.42 -0.58
N PHE A 173 -10.69 8.77 -1.68
CA PHE A 173 -10.02 9.29 -2.88
C PHE A 173 -9.29 10.61 -2.60
N TYR A 174 -9.93 11.54 -1.89
CA TYR A 174 -9.34 12.83 -1.55
C TYR A 174 -8.14 12.72 -0.59
N ILE A 175 -8.16 11.77 0.35
CA ILE A 175 -7.02 11.48 1.23
C ILE A 175 -5.85 10.96 0.39
N ILE A 176 -6.08 9.98 -0.49
CA ILE A 176 -5.04 9.44 -1.37
C ILE A 176 -4.45 10.54 -2.27
N LEU A 177 -5.31 11.37 -2.87
CA LEU A 177 -4.87 12.47 -3.72
C LEU A 177 -4.03 13.49 -2.93
N SER A 178 -4.45 13.81 -1.70
CA SER A 178 -3.71 14.72 -0.82
C SER A 178 -2.31 14.18 -0.51
N LEU A 179 -2.21 12.91 -0.13
CA LEU A 179 -0.91 12.27 0.15
C LEU A 179 -0.01 12.24 -1.09
N LYS A 180 -0.58 11.96 -2.27
CA LYS A 180 0.16 11.98 -3.54
C LYS A 180 0.67 13.39 -3.87
N LEU A 181 -0.18 14.41 -3.79
CA LEU A 181 0.22 15.79 -4.08
C LEU A 181 1.25 16.31 -3.09
N TYR A 182 1.16 15.92 -1.81
CA TYR A 182 2.17 16.24 -0.81
C TYR A 182 3.52 15.62 -1.18
N SER A 183 3.56 14.32 -1.49
CA SER A 183 4.81 13.65 -1.89
C SER A 183 5.40 14.24 -3.17
N TYR A 184 4.56 14.59 -4.14
CA TYR A 184 4.98 15.25 -5.39
C TYR A 184 5.70 16.57 -5.12
N GLN A 185 5.12 17.43 -4.28
CA GLN A 185 5.68 18.76 -3.95
C GLN A 185 7.02 18.65 -3.22
N GLU A 186 7.08 17.82 -2.17
CA GLU A 186 8.32 17.63 -1.39
C GLU A 186 9.45 17.08 -2.25
N THR A 187 9.15 16.06 -3.05
CA THR A 187 10.14 15.44 -3.92
C THR A 187 10.67 16.42 -4.98
N ASN A 188 9.79 17.23 -5.60
CA ASN A 188 10.22 18.27 -6.54
C ASN A 188 11.03 19.38 -5.85
N CYS A 189 10.68 19.74 -4.61
CA CYS A 189 11.47 20.65 -3.79
C CYS A 189 12.89 20.11 -3.58
N TRP A 190 13.03 18.85 -3.18
CA TRP A 190 14.32 18.19 -2.99
C TRP A 190 15.15 18.14 -4.27
N TYR A 191 14.56 17.77 -5.41
CA TYR A 191 15.29 17.75 -6.69
C TYR A 191 15.86 19.12 -7.07
N ARG A 192 15.14 20.20 -6.82
CA ARG A 192 15.64 21.55 -7.08
C ARG A 192 16.74 21.97 -6.11
N GLN A 193 16.62 21.64 -4.83
CA GLN A 193 17.66 21.92 -3.85
C GLN A 193 18.96 21.18 -4.22
N ALA A 194 18.86 19.90 -4.58
CA ALA A 194 19.98 19.12 -5.07
C ALA A 194 20.62 19.73 -6.33
N LEU A 195 19.81 20.26 -7.26
CA LEU A 195 20.34 20.96 -8.44
C LEU A 195 21.12 22.23 -8.06
N LEU A 196 20.58 23.04 -7.16
CA LEU A 196 21.25 24.25 -6.68
C LEU A 196 22.58 23.94 -5.99
N GLU A 197 22.64 22.85 -5.23
CA GLU A 197 23.86 22.36 -4.59
C GLU A 197 24.87 21.85 -5.64
N ALA A 198 24.41 21.05 -6.60
CA ALA A 198 25.27 20.52 -7.67
C ALA A 198 25.84 21.64 -8.56
N ALA A 199 25.06 22.70 -8.81
CA ALA A 199 25.51 23.91 -9.52
C ALA A 199 26.59 24.68 -8.74
N ARG A 200 26.51 24.73 -7.40
CA ARG A 200 27.55 25.34 -6.55
C ARG A 200 28.86 24.55 -6.56
N VAL A 201 28.76 23.22 -6.62
CA VAL A 201 29.92 22.31 -6.67
C VAL A 201 30.51 22.22 -8.09
N GLY A 202 29.84 22.78 -9.11
CA GLY A 202 30.33 22.84 -10.49
C GLY A 202 30.28 21.50 -11.24
N SER A 203 29.42 20.57 -10.82
CA SER A 203 29.44 19.16 -11.28
C SER A 203 28.39 18.79 -12.32
N VAL A 204 27.67 19.75 -12.94
CA VAL A 204 26.45 19.42 -13.71
C VAL A 204 26.61 19.58 -15.23
N THR A 205 26.52 18.46 -15.94
CA THR A 205 26.07 18.36 -17.34
C THR A 205 24.57 18.68 -17.41
N GLN A 206 24.20 19.80 -18.03
CA GLN A 206 22.81 20.30 -18.14
C GLN A 206 21.81 19.35 -18.85
N THR A 207 22.29 18.28 -19.48
CA THR A 207 21.49 17.42 -20.38
C THR A 207 20.56 16.45 -19.65
N ASP A 208 20.88 16.02 -18.43
CA ASP A 208 20.09 15.00 -17.71
C ASP A 208 18.91 15.59 -16.92
N HIS A 209 18.82 16.91 -16.80
CA HIS A 209 17.86 17.58 -15.90
C HIS A 209 16.72 18.32 -16.62
N ASN A 210 16.80 18.50 -17.93
CA ASN A 210 15.81 19.25 -18.73
C ASN A 210 14.56 18.42 -19.08
N GLU A 211 14.14 17.52 -18.19
CA GLU A 211 12.84 16.89 -18.32
C GLU A 211 11.80 17.86 -17.75
N ASN A 212 11.21 18.67 -18.63
CA ASN A 212 10.11 19.55 -18.29
C ASN A 212 8.98 18.75 -17.62
N LEU A 213 8.43 19.21 -16.48
CA LEU A 213 7.29 18.52 -15.88
C LEU A 213 6.11 18.47 -16.84
N THR A 214 5.78 17.26 -17.29
CA THR A 214 4.66 17.04 -18.18
C THR A 214 3.40 16.70 -17.39
N LEU A 215 2.25 17.11 -17.93
CA LEU A 215 0.94 16.72 -17.38
C LEU A 215 0.77 15.20 -17.42
N LYS A 216 1.34 14.54 -18.43
CA LYS A 216 1.30 13.09 -18.60
C LYS A 216 1.94 12.36 -17.42
N ASP A 217 3.10 12.83 -16.96
CA ASP A 217 3.83 12.18 -15.87
C ASP A 217 3.11 12.36 -14.53
N LEU A 218 2.49 13.53 -14.31
CA LEU A 218 1.61 13.74 -13.16
C LEU A 218 0.42 12.76 -13.17
N TYR A 219 -0.34 12.68 -14.26
CA TYR A 219 -1.51 11.78 -14.30
C TYR A 219 -1.10 10.31 -14.25
N TYR A 220 0.06 9.94 -14.80
CA TYR A 220 0.63 8.61 -14.61
C TYR A 220 0.87 8.32 -13.13
N PHE A 221 1.48 9.26 -12.40
CA PHE A 221 1.70 9.12 -10.96
C PHE A 221 0.38 9.08 -10.16
N LEU A 222 -0.63 9.88 -10.54
CA LEU A 222 -1.93 9.85 -9.87
C LEU A 222 -2.62 8.49 -9.98
N CYS A 223 -2.52 7.84 -11.15
CA CYS A 223 -3.08 6.50 -11.38
C CYS A 223 -2.19 5.36 -10.86
N ALA A 224 -0.90 5.60 -10.57
CA ALA A 224 0.00 4.58 -10.06
C ALA A 224 -0.41 4.12 -8.65
N PRO A 225 -0.30 2.82 -8.31
CA PRO A 225 -0.65 2.29 -7.00
C PRO A 225 0.48 2.55 -5.96
N THR A 226 0.93 3.80 -5.88
CA THR A 226 2.00 4.25 -4.97
C THR A 226 1.66 5.63 -4.41
N LEU A 227 2.12 5.92 -3.18
CA LEU A 227 1.97 7.24 -2.56
C LEU A 227 3.22 8.10 -2.72
N CYS A 228 4.39 7.48 -2.93
CA CYS A 228 5.67 8.17 -3.08
C CYS A 228 5.91 8.54 -4.55
N TYR A 229 6.14 9.82 -4.80
CA TYR A 229 6.50 10.32 -6.12
C TYR A 229 7.97 10.06 -6.45
N GLN A 230 8.23 9.68 -7.68
CA GLN A 230 9.57 9.54 -8.27
C GLN A 230 9.47 9.99 -9.74
N ARG A 231 10.49 10.70 -10.27
CA ARG A 231 10.48 11.15 -11.68
C ARG A 231 10.39 9.96 -12.64
N ASP A 232 11.22 8.94 -12.39
CA ASP A 232 11.24 7.72 -13.19
C ASP A 232 10.78 6.50 -12.38
N PHE A 233 9.58 6.02 -12.70
CA PHE A 233 9.08 4.77 -12.13
C PHE A 233 9.62 3.56 -12.90
N PRO A 234 9.96 2.45 -12.22
CA PRO A 234 10.35 1.21 -12.88
C PRO A 234 9.17 0.68 -13.70
N ARG A 235 9.38 0.53 -15.02
CA ARG A 235 8.36 0.02 -15.95
C ARG A 235 8.62 -1.44 -16.29
N THR A 236 7.56 -2.24 -16.27
CA THR A 236 7.62 -3.60 -16.81
C THR A 236 7.67 -3.55 -18.34
N PRO A 237 8.48 -4.40 -18.99
CA PRO A 237 8.65 -4.35 -20.45
C PRO A 237 7.38 -4.74 -21.24
N LYS A 238 6.51 -5.58 -20.64
CA LYS A 238 5.26 -6.04 -21.24
C LYS A 238 4.16 -6.19 -20.18
N VAL A 239 2.92 -5.86 -20.56
CA VAL A 239 1.73 -6.07 -19.72
C VAL A 239 1.29 -7.53 -19.81
N ARG A 240 1.19 -8.21 -18.67
CA ARG A 240 0.78 -9.64 -18.58
C ARG A 240 -0.73 -9.75 -18.38
N ILE A 241 -1.50 -9.74 -19.48
CA ILE A 241 -2.97 -9.71 -19.47
C ILE A 241 -3.57 -10.86 -18.65
N ASN A 242 -3.06 -12.09 -18.81
CA ASN A 242 -3.57 -13.25 -18.06
C ASN A 242 -3.46 -13.07 -16.54
N LYS A 243 -2.36 -12.45 -16.07
CA LYS A 243 -2.17 -12.16 -14.65
C LYS A 243 -3.09 -11.04 -14.17
N LEU A 244 -3.39 -10.07 -15.03
CA LEU A 244 -4.33 -9.00 -14.73
C LEU A 244 -5.76 -9.52 -14.67
N LEU A 245 -6.18 -10.36 -15.62
CA LEU A 245 -7.49 -11.02 -15.62
C LEU A 245 -7.66 -11.91 -14.39
N HIS A 246 -6.65 -12.71 -14.04
CA HIS A 246 -6.68 -13.53 -12.83
C HIS A 246 -6.87 -12.67 -11.57
N ARG A 247 -6.21 -11.52 -11.47
CA ARG A 247 -6.40 -10.59 -10.34
C ARG A 247 -7.75 -9.88 -10.37
N LEU A 248 -8.30 -9.59 -11.55
CA LEU A 248 -9.63 -9.00 -11.68
C LEU A 248 -10.73 -10.00 -11.29
N LEU A 249 -10.54 -11.30 -11.55
CA LEU A 249 -11.46 -12.34 -11.10
C LEU A 249 -11.32 -12.66 -9.60
N GLU A 250 -10.19 -12.30 -9.00
CA GLU A 250 -9.95 -12.47 -7.55
C GLU A 250 -10.64 -11.37 -6.71
N MET A 251 -10.88 -10.19 -7.31
CA MET A 251 -11.51 -9.02 -6.68
C MET A 251 -13.03 -9.06 -6.80
#